data_AF-A0A954D1Y0-F1
#
_entry.id   AF-A0A954D1Y0-F1
#
_cell.length_a   1.000
_cell.length_b   1.000
_cell.length_c   1.000
_cell.angle_alpha   90.00
_cell.angle_beta   90.00
_cell.angle_gamma   90.00
#
_symmetry.space_group_name_H-M   'P 1'
#
loop_
_entity.id
_entity.type
_entity.pdbx_description
1 polymer ?
#
loop_
_entity_poly.entity_id
_entity_poly.type
_entity_poly.pdbx_seq_one_letter_code
_entity_poly.pdbx_strand_id
1 'polypeptide(L)'
;GWCIKLKDEVFTKDEFRAEAPKHFVLVELDFPRKTELAKKLKEQNDKLQVEYQIEGFPTIYLTDADGRPYAKTGYQQGGAEKYLEHLAELRKNREKRDASFKTAASAKGIERAKALAAGIEAVGDDFAKFYRAEVDEIIAADKDGKAGLKTRFESILKKADMKKDVQAAFVQLGDLLKDRATAKPNMGKAETLIRKLFEKYPDVDGQEGVMLTAYMSNILAEQEKYTEAIAWLVKLKKLNPRAAGYADKMIKDFEKKAEKAKEGQKKGEATGAGTDK
;
A
#
# COMPACT_ATOMS: atom_id res chain seq x y z
N GLY A 1 9.53 0.39 20.98
CA GLY A 1 9.15 0.31 19.55
C GLY A 1 10.13 1.10 18.71
N TRP A 2 10.14 0.92 17.39
CA TRP A 2 11.09 1.61 16.50
C TRP A 2 10.92 3.14 16.50
N CYS A 3 9.70 3.67 16.68
CA CYS A 3 9.46 5.11 16.81
C CYS A 3 10.14 5.70 18.06
N ILE A 4 9.99 5.00 19.20
CA ILE A 4 10.60 5.40 20.48
C ILE A 4 12.12 5.40 20.34
N LYS A 5 12.70 4.34 19.75
CA LYS A 5 14.15 4.30 19.49
C LYS A 5 14.62 5.46 18.63
N LEU A 6 13.94 5.77 17.53
CA LEU A 6 14.31 6.90 16.69
C LEU A 6 14.25 8.23 17.46
N LYS A 7 13.19 8.44 18.25
CA LYS A 7 13.04 9.65 19.07
C LYS A 7 14.15 9.78 20.10
N ASP A 8 14.46 8.69 20.81
CA ASP A 8 15.44 8.69 21.92
C ASP A 8 16.88 8.74 21.43
N GLU A 9 17.20 8.10 20.31
CA GLU A 9 18.56 8.04 19.75
C GLU A 9 18.88 9.24 18.84
N VAL A 10 17.86 9.91 18.28
CA VAL A 10 18.03 10.98 17.29
C VAL A 10 17.31 12.26 17.70
N PHE A 11 15.97 12.29 17.69
CA PHE A 11 15.22 13.56 17.74
C PHE A 11 15.29 14.30 19.09
N THR A 12 15.62 13.60 20.16
CA THR A 12 15.80 14.18 21.50
C THR A 12 17.22 14.67 21.76
N LYS A 13 18.18 14.34 20.89
CA LYS A 13 19.59 14.71 21.05
C LYS A 13 19.81 16.18 20.69
N ASP A 14 20.73 16.82 21.41
CA ASP A 14 21.00 18.25 21.26
C ASP A 14 21.57 18.57 19.87
N GLU A 15 22.38 17.66 19.31
CA GLU A 15 22.95 17.78 17.98
C GLU A 15 21.85 17.87 16.91
N PHE A 16 20.83 16.99 16.99
CA PHE A 16 19.71 17.01 16.06
C PHE A 16 18.85 18.27 16.22
N ARG A 17 18.56 18.65 17.47
CA ARG A 17 17.75 19.84 17.79
C ARG A 17 18.43 21.13 17.35
N ALA A 18 19.76 21.18 17.35
CA ALA A 18 20.52 22.33 16.88
C ALA A 18 20.65 22.37 15.35
N GLU A 19 20.88 21.23 14.70
CA GLU A 19 21.23 21.19 13.28
C GLU A 19 20.03 21.05 12.33
N ALA A 20 19.08 20.16 12.63
CA ALA A 20 17.97 19.88 11.71
C ALA A 20 17.10 21.12 11.39
N PRO A 21 16.75 22.00 12.35
CA PRO A 21 15.93 23.18 12.07
C PRO A 21 16.57 24.21 11.13
N LYS A 22 17.88 24.15 10.90
CA LYS A 22 18.56 25.02 9.92
C LYS A 22 18.18 24.66 8.48
N HIS A 23 17.72 23.43 8.27
CA HIS A 23 17.47 22.87 6.94
C HIS A 23 16.01 22.45 6.73
N PHE A 24 15.28 22.21 7.82
CA PHE A 24 13.93 21.63 7.79
C PHE A 24 12.96 22.37 8.71
N VAL A 25 11.69 22.38 8.32
CA VAL A 25 10.57 22.58 9.24
C VAL A 25 10.14 21.21 9.74
N LEU A 26 10.28 20.95 11.04
CA LEU A 26 10.00 19.64 11.63
C LEU A 26 8.50 19.52 11.98
N VAL A 27 7.85 18.46 11.50
CA VAL A 27 6.44 18.16 11.75
C VAL A 27 6.31 16.72 12.23
N GLU A 28 5.66 16.53 13.38
CA GLU A 28 5.36 15.21 13.96
C GLU A 28 3.85 14.92 13.80
N LEU A 29 3.52 13.80 13.16
CA LEU A 29 2.16 13.26 13.13
C LEU A 29 2.14 12.01 14.00
N ASP A 30 1.61 12.14 15.22
CA ASP A 30 1.53 11.02 16.16
C ASP A 30 0.25 10.20 15.97
N PHE A 31 0.37 8.89 16.18
CA PHE A 31 -0.70 7.89 16.04
C PHE A 31 -0.75 7.01 17.30
N PRO A 32 -1.03 7.60 18.49
CA PRO A 32 -1.02 6.87 19.75
C PRO A 32 -2.14 5.82 19.78
N ARG A 33 -1.82 4.63 20.31
CA ARG A 33 -2.82 3.55 20.46
C ARG A 33 -3.70 3.68 21.71
N LYS A 34 -3.18 4.33 22.76
CA LYS A 34 -3.83 4.41 24.07
C LYS A 34 -4.37 5.80 24.40
N THR A 35 -3.75 6.84 23.84
CA THR A 35 -4.12 8.22 24.10
C THR A 35 -5.08 8.69 23.02
N GLU A 36 -6.20 9.28 23.43
CA GLU A 36 -7.15 9.87 22.50
C GLU A 36 -6.66 11.26 22.05
N LEU A 37 -6.60 11.47 20.74
CA LEU A 37 -6.31 12.76 20.14
C LEU A 37 -7.60 13.57 19.97
N ALA A 38 -7.49 14.90 20.01
CA ALA A 38 -8.60 15.77 19.63
C ALA A 38 -9.12 15.41 18.23
N LYS A 39 -10.44 15.32 18.05
CA LYS A 39 -11.09 14.83 16.83
C LYS A 39 -10.51 15.44 15.55
N LYS A 40 -10.37 16.77 15.50
CA LYS A 40 -9.83 17.50 14.35
C LYS A 40 -8.37 17.10 14.03
N LEU A 41 -7.55 16.90 15.05
CA LEU A 41 -6.15 16.49 14.87
C LEU A 41 -6.08 15.04 14.38
N LYS A 42 -6.92 14.16 14.93
CA LYS A 42 -7.03 12.78 14.47
C LYS A 42 -7.44 12.72 12.99
N GLU A 43 -8.48 13.47 12.60
CA GLU A 43 -8.95 13.54 11.22
C GLU A 43 -7.88 14.07 10.26
N GLN A 44 -7.12 15.09 10.68
CA GLN A 44 -5.98 15.60 9.91
C GLN A 44 -4.89 14.53 9.74
N ASN A 45 -4.49 13.86 10.83
CA ASN A 45 -3.45 12.83 10.79
C ASN A 45 -3.88 11.63 9.94
N ASP A 46 -5.13 11.18 10.08
CA ASP A 46 -5.70 10.09 9.28
C ASP A 46 -5.72 10.47 7.78
N LYS A 47 -6.09 11.71 7.44
CA LYS A 47 -6.05 12.20 6.06
C LYS A 47 -4.64 12.16 5.49
N LEU A 48 -3.66 12.68 6.23
CA LEU A 48 -2.25 12.71 5.81
C LEU A 48 -1.67 11.29 5.72
N GLN A 49 -2.07 10.37 6.61
CA GLN A 49 -1.66 8.97 6.57
C GLN A 49 -2.07 8.31 5.24
N VAL A 50 -3.30 8.56 4.80
CA VAL A 50 -3.83 8.05 3.53
C VAL A 50 -3.14 8.72 2.35
N GLU A 51 -3.00 10.05 2.37
CA GLU A 51 -2.37 10.83 1.31
C GLU A 51 -0.92 10.38 1.04
N TYR A 52 -0.14 10.23 2.10
CA TYR A 52 1.24 9.76 2.03
C TYR A 52 1.40 8.23 1.96
N GLN A 53 0.30 7.46 2.00
CA GLN A 53 0.32 5.98 1.99
C GLN A 53 1.28 5.41 3.06
N ILE A 54 1.10 5.84 4.31
CA ILE A 54 1.89 5.35 5.44
C ILE A 54 1.37 3.99 5.89
N GLU A 55 2.16 2.95 5.64
CA GLU A 55 1.82 1.56 6.01
C GLU A 55 2.48 1.10 7.31
N GLY A 56 3.53 1.79 7.77
CA GLY A 56 4.31 1.41 8.94
C GLY A 56 5.01 2.59 9.60
N PHE A 57 5.46 2.37 10.84
CA PHE A 57 6.08 3.41 11.66
C PHE A 57 7.43 2.94 12.25
N PRO A 58 8.42 3.83 12.38
CA PRO A 58 8.40 5.23 11.96
C PRO A 58 8.60 5.38 10.44
N THR A 59 7.84 6.27 9.81
CA THR A 59 8.05 6.70 8.42
C THR A 59 8.29 8.20 8.41
N ILE A 60 9.35 8.62 7.73
CA ILE A 60 9.78 10.02 7.65
C ILE A 60 9.78 10.38 6.17
N TYR A 61 9.02 11.41 5.81
CA TYR A 61 9.05 12.00 4.48
C TYR A 61 9.80 13.32 4.53
N LEU A 62 10.65 13.55 3.53
CA LEU A 62 11.23 14.86 3.29
C LEU A 62 10.51 15.44 2.08
N THR A 63 9.89 16.60 2.26
CA THR A 63 9.05 17.25 1.26
C THR A 63 9.55 18.65 0.93
N ASP A 64 9.24 19.13 -0.27
CA ASP A 64 9.34 20.56 -0.56
C ASP A 64 8.18 21.35 0.07
N ALA A 65 8.14 22.67 -0.19
CA ALA A 65 7.14 23.57 0.36
C ALA A 65 5.72 23.29 -0.12
N ASP A 66 5.56 22.60 -1.26
CA ASP A 66 4.26 22.18 -1.80
C ASP A 66 3.80 20.84 -1.20
N GLY A 67 4.58 20.26 -0.28
CA GLY A 67 4.32 18.95 0.31
C GLY A 67 4.72 17.78 -0.60
N ARG A 68 5.40 18.03 -1.74
CA ARG A 68 5.82 16.95 -2.64
C ARG A 68 7.06 16.27 -2.07
N PRO A 69 7.03 14.96 -1.82
CA PRO A 69 8.15 14.23 -1.28
C PRO A 69 9.26 14.06 -2.31
N TYR A 70 10.49 14.19 -1.83
CA TYR A 70 11.70 13.89 -2.58
C TYR A 70 12.52 12.77 -1.93
N ALA A 71 12.17 12.36 -0.72
CA ALA A 71 12.73 11.20 -0.05
C ALA A 71 11.77 10.62 0.99
N LYS A 72 11.94 9.32 1.28
CA LYS A 72 11.29 8.59 2.36
C LYS A 72 12.33 7.79 3.11
N THR A 73 12.26 7.79 4.43
CA THR A 73 13.12 6.98 5.28
C THR A 73 12.39 6.54 6.56
N GLY A 74 13.12 5.89 7.46
CA GLY A 74 12.63 5.35 8.71
C GLY A 74 13.68 5.52 9.80
N TYR A 75 13.64 4.61 10.78
CA TYR A 75 14.73 4.48 11.75
C TYR A 75 16.03 4.06 11.04
N GLN A 76 17.15 4.68 11.42
CA GLN A 76 18.50 4.28 11.03
C GLN A 76 19.33 4.17 12.30
N GLN A 77 20.12 3.11 12.42
CA GLN A 77 21.05 2.96 13.54
C GLN A 77 22.24 3.90 13.35
N GLY A 78 22.71 4.51 14.46
CA GLY A 78 23.91 5.33 14.41
C GLY A 78 23.86 6.63 15.21
N GLY A 79 22.71 6.95 15.82
CA GLY A 79 22.53 8.18 16.59
C GLY A 79 22.31 9.42 15.72
N ALA A 80 22.23 10.58 16.38
CA ALA A 80 21.81 11.84 15.77
C ALA A 80 22.70 12.31 14.61
N GLU A 81 24.02 12.28 14.77
CA GLU A 81 24.97 12.77 13.76
C GLU A 81 24.84 12.00 12.44
N LYS A 82 24.88 10.65 12.51
CA LYS A 82 24.71 9.81 11.31
C LYS A 82 23.33 9.98 10.67
N TYR A 83 22.30 10.22 11.49
CA TYR A 83 20.97 10.49 10.96
C TYR A 83 20.93 11.84 10.19
N LEU A 84 21.59 12.88 10.70
CA LEU A 84 21.70 14.17 10.02
C LEU A 84 22.47 14.05 8.70
N GLU A 85 23.56 13.29 8.67
CA GLU A 85 24.30 12.97 7.43
C GLU A 85 23.41 12.25 6.42
N HIS A 86 22.65 11.26 6.87
CA HIS A 86 21.69 10.54 6.04
C HIS A 86 20.60 11.47 5.48
N LEU A 87 20.03 12.36 6.31
CA LEU A 87 19.08 13.38 5.84
C LEU A 87 19.72 14.34 4.83
N ALA A 88 20.99 14.72 5.04
CA ALA A 88 21.72 15.57 4.12
C ALA A 88 21.94 14.89 2.75
N GLU A 89 22.24 13.60 2.73
CA GLU A 89 22.34 12.82 1.48
C GLU A 89 20.99 12.76 0.76
N LEU A 90 19.90 12.47 1.49
CA LEU A 90 18.56 12.43 0.91
C LEU A 90 18.10 13.77 0.32
N ARG A 91 18.58 14.91 0.83
CA ARG A 91 18.30 16.23 0.23
C ARG A 91 18.86 16.38 -1.18
N LYS A 92 19.93 15.66 -1.53
CA LYS A 92 20.50 15.70 -2.89
C LYS A 92 19.51 15.20 -3.94
N ASN A 93 18.54 14.36 -3.57
CA ASN A 93 17.46 13.95 -4.48
C ASN A 93 16.61 15.14 -4.93
N ARG A 94 16.30 16.05 -3.99
CA ARG A 94 15.62 17.32 -4.31
C ARG A 94 16.46 18.17 -5.25
N GLU A 95 17.76 18.32 -4.98
CA GLU A 95 18.65 19.14 -5.82
C GLU A 95 18.70 18.61 -7.27
N LYS A 96 18.84 17.29 -7.44
CA LYS A 96 18.80 16.63 -8.75
C LYS A 96 17.47 16.86 -9.47
N ARG A 97 16.35 16.71 -8.75
CA ARG A 97 15.00 16.92 -9.29
C ARG A 97 14.76 18.38 -9.69
N ASP A 98 15.18 19.33 -8.86
CA ASP A 98 15.06 20.76 -9.13
C ASP A 98 15.93 21.16 -10.35
N ALA A 99 17.14 20.59 -10.50
CA ALA A 99 18.00 20.79 -11.67
C ALA A 99 17.39 20.22 -12.96
N SER A 100 16.78 19.03 -12.88
CA SER A 100 16.05 18.43 -14.00
C SER A 100 14.82 19.25 -14.40
N PHE A 101 14.06 19.78 -13.43
CA PHE A 101 12.91 20.64 -13.70
C PHE A 101 13.32 22.00 -14.27
N LYS A 102 14.47 22.55 -13.85
CA LYS A 102 15.06 23.73 -14.48
C LYS A 102 15.44 23.46 -15.94
N THR A 103 16.01 22.29 -16.24
CA THR A 103 16.28 21.87 -17.61
C THR A 103 14.98 21.75 -18.42
N ALA A 104 13.95 21.15 -17.85
CA ALA A 104 12.63 21.03 -18.46
C ALA A 104 12.01 22.39 -18.80
N ALA A 105 12.19 23.41 -17.96
CA ALA A 105 11.69 24.77 -18.18
C ALA A 105 12.23 25.41 -19.47
N SER A 106 13.43 25.04 -19.90
CA SER A 106 14.07 25.55 -21.13
C SER A 106 13.87 24.66 -22.35
N ALA A 107 13.33 23.45 -22.17
CA ALA A 107 13.12 22.46 -23.22
C ALA A 107 11.66 22.50 -23.74
N LYS A 108 11.41 21.81 -24.87
CA LYS A 108 10.07 21.63 -25.45
C LYS A 108 9.86 20.20 -25.92
N GLY A 109 8.59 19.80 -26.02
CA GLY A 109 8.21 18.49 -26.54
C GLY A 109 8.86 17.34 -25.78
N ILE A 110 9.39 16.36 -26.51
CA ILE A 110 9.93 15.14 -25.92
C ILE A 110 11.17 15.38 -25.04
N GLU A 111 11.99 16.39 -25.34
CA GLU A 111 13.17 16.71 -24.51
C GLU A 111 12.77 17.29 -23.16
N ARG A 112 11.67 18.07 -23.13
CA ARG A 112 11.06 18.52 -21.87
C ARG A 112 10.51 17.34 -21.07
N ALA A 113 9.80 16.42 -21.73
CA ALA A 113 9.28 15.22 -21.10
C ALA A 113 10.39 14.34 -20.49
N LYS A 114 11.51 14.15 -21.21
CA LYS A 114 12.69 13.43 -20.68
C LYS A 114 13.28 14.12 -19.44
N ALA A 115 13.38 15.45 -19.45
CA ALA A 115 13.88 16.20 -18.30
C ALA A 115 12.93 16.10 -17.09
N LEU A 116 11.62 16.22 -17.29
CA LEU A 116 10.63 15.98 -16.23
C LEU A 116 10.73 14.55 -15.69
N ALA A 117 10.83 13.56 -16.59
CA ALA A 117 10.97 12.16 -16.24
C ALA A 117 12.21 11.89 -15.38
N ALA A 118 13.36 12.47 -15.75
CA ALA A 118 14.60 12.37 -14.98
C ALA A 118 14.48 13.01 -13.59
N GLY A 119 13.71 14.10 -13.47
CA GLY A 119 13.45 14.72 -12.17
C GLY A 119 12.62 13.83 -11.25
N ILE A 120 11.58 13.18 -11.78
CA ILE A 120 10.75 12.24 -11.01
C ILE A 120 11.55 10.98 -10.65
N GLU A 121 12.34 10.46 -11.59
CA GLU A 121 13.22 9.30 -11.33
C GLU A 121 14.24 9.60 -10.24
N ALA A 122 14.80 10.81 -10.19
CA ALA A 122 15.77 11.23 -9.19
C ALA A 122 15.22 11.23 -7.75
N VAL A 123 13.90 11.36 -7.58
CA VAL A 123 13.24 11.25 -6.26
C VAL A 123 12.64 9.87 -6.00
N GLY A 124 12.47 9.06 -7.04
CA GLY A 124 11.93 7.71 -6.98
C GLY A 124 10.49 7.62 -7.47
N ASP A 125 10.21 6.58 -8.27
CA ASP A 125 8.93 6.38 -8.95
C ASP A 125 7.73 6.24 -7.99
N ASP A 126 7.95 5.78 -6.76
CA ASP A 126 6.92 5.72 -5.72
C ASP A 126 6.34 7.11 -5.39
N PHE A 127 7.07 8.19 -5.69
CA PHE A 127 6.60 9.57 -5.48
C PHE A 127 5.99 10.20 -6.70
N ALA A 128 5.94 9.53 -7.86
CA ALA A 128 5.32 10.08 -9.07
C ALA A 128 3.89 10.58 -8.82
N LYS A 129 3.22 10.13 -7.74
CA LYS A 129 1.88 10.58 -7.33
C LYS A 129 1.74 11.97 -6.79
N PHE A 130 2.85 12.55 -6.42
CA PHE A 130 2.91 13.94 -6.00
C PHE A 130 3.35 14.87 -7.14
N TYR A 131 3.64 14.32 -8.32
CA TYR A 131 4.07 15.05 -9.52
C TYR A 131 3.10 14.80 -10.69
N ARG A 132 1.79 14.73 -10.42
CA ARG A 132 0.81 14.31 -11.45
C ARG A 132 0.77 15.24 -12.65
N ALA A 133 0.87 16.55 -12.43
CA ALA A 133 0.90 17.51 -13.53
C ALA A 133 2.09 17.24 -14.49
N GLU A 134 3.28 16.98 -13.92
CA GLU A 134 4.47 16.66 -14.70
C GLU A 134 4.33 15.30 -15.39
N VAL A 135 3.76 14.29 -14.73
CA VAL A 135 3.51 12.97 -15.33
C VAL A 135 2.52 13.05 -16.49
N ASP A 136 1.43 13.78 -16.34
CA ASP A 136 0.44 13.97 -17.39
C ASP A 136 1.06 14.68 -18.60
N GLU A 137 1.93 15.66 -18.36
CA GLU A 137 2.69 16.33 -19.41
C GLU A 137 3.62 15.35 -20.15
N ILE A 138 4.34 14.49 -19.41
CA ILE A 138 5.22 13.46 -19.99
C ILE A 138 4.43 12.50 -20.90
N ILE A 139 3.30 11.98 -20.43
CA ILE A 139 2.43 11.09 -21.18
C ILE A 139 1.89 11.78 -22.44
N ALA A 140 1.48 13.04 -22.32
CA ALA A 140 0.97 13.82 -23.44
C ALA A 140 2.05 14.20 -24.47
N ALA A 141 3.32 14.24 -24.09
CA ALA A 141 4.43 14.52 -24.99
C ALA A 141 4.88 13.27 -25.78
N ASP A 142 4.75 12.07 -25.20
CA ASP A 142 5.13 10.79 -25.81
C ASP A 142 3.89 10.01 -26.34
N LYS A 143 2.99 10.70 -27.06
CA LYS A 143 1.72 10.11 -27.53
C LYS A 143 1.91 8.89 -28.42
N ASP A 144 2.95 8.89 -29.26
CA ASP A 144 3.29 7.78 -30.16
C ASP A 144 4.09 6.67 -29.45
N GLY A 145 4.48 6.87 -28.19
CA GLY A 145 5.15 5.91 -27.33
C GLY A 145 6.60 5.61 -27.73
N LYS A 146 7.19 6.34 -28.68
CA LYS A 146 8.54 6.05 -29.18
C LYS A 146 9.63 6.30 -28.15
N ALA A 147 9.40 7.22 -27.20
CA ALA A 147 10.35 7.44 -26.11
C ALA A 147 10.17 6.45 -24.95
N GLY A 148 9.10 5.65 -24.96
CA GLY A 148 8.77 4.69 -23.90
C GLY A 148 8.34 5.32 -22.58
N LEU A 149 8.28 6.65 -22.51
CA LEU A 149 7.93 7.40 -21.30
C LEU A 149 6.46 7.24 -20.97
N LYS A 150 5.58 7.30 -21.99
CA LYS A 150 4.14 7.12 -21.80
C LYS A 150 3.83 5.80 -21.11
N THR A 151 4.27 4.69 -21.69
CA THR A 151 4.03 3.34 -21.15
C THR A 151 4.60 3.19 -19.74
N ARG A 152 5.82 3.73 -19.51
CA ARG A 152 6.46 3.70 -18.19
C ARG A 152 5.61 4.43 -17.15
N PHE A 153 5.24 5.67 -17.41
CA PHE A 153 4.53 6.49 -16.44
C PHE A 153 3.07 6.06 -16.25
N GLU A 154 2.37 5.63 -17.29
CA GLU A 154 1.03 5.02 -17.15
C GLU A 154 1.08 3.78 -16.24
N SER A 155 2.12 2.96 -16.35
CA SER A 155 2.33 1.80 -15.46
C SER A 155 2.57 2.23 -14.01
N ILE A 156 3.41 3.26 -13.79
CA ILE A 156 3.66 3.83 -12.46
C ILE A 156 2.38 4.41 -11.85
N LEU A 157 1.58 5.17 -12.64
CA LEU A 157 0.29 5.70 -12.22
C LEU A 157 -0.66 4.56 -11.82
N LYS A 158 -0.81 3.56 -12.68
CA LYS A 158 -1.68 2.41 -12.46
C LYS A 158 -1.32 1.67 -11.17
N LYS A 159 -0.02 1.48 -10.89
CA LYS A 159 0.46 0.84 -9.65
C LYS A 159 0.16 1.69 -8.41
N ALA A 160 0.38 3.01 -8.49
CA ALA A 160 0.08 3.91 -7.37
C ALA A 160 -1.42 3.96 -7.05
N ASP A 161 -2.26 4.00 -8.08
CA ASP A 161 -3.72 3.99 -7.95
C ASP A 161 -4.22 2.64 -7.43
N MET A 162 -3.64 1.53 -7.91
CA MET A 162 -3.90 0.19 -7.38
C MET A 162 -3.62 0.14 -5.88
N LYS A 163 -2.45 0.60 -5.42
CA LYS A 163 -2.12 0.64 -3.98
C LYS A 163 -3.14 1.46 -3.18
N LYS A 164 -3.53 2.63 -3.68
CA LYS A 164 -4.53 3.49 -3.04
C LYS A 164 -5.88 2.79 -2.93
N ASP A 165 -6.35 2.17 -4.00
CA ASP A 165 -7.63 1.47 -4.02
C ASP A 165 -7.63 0.23 -3.12
N VAL A 166 -6.53 -0.52 -3.11
CA VAL A 166 -6.34 -1.67 -2.23
C VAL A 166 -6.33 -1.24 -0.76
N GLN A 167 -5.62 -0.16 -0.42
CA GLN A 167 -5.63 0.40 0.94
C GLN A 167 -7.04 0.85 1.36
N ALA A 168 -7.74 1.57 0.49
CA ALA A 168 -9.13 2.00 0.75
C ALA A 168 -10.07 0.80 0.92
N ALA A 169 -9.87 -0.26 0.15
CA ALA A 169 -10.61 -1.50 0.31
C ALA A 169 -10.29 -2.20 1.63
N PHE A 170 -9.05 -2.19 2.11
CA PHE A 170 -8.71 -2.76 3.42
C PHE A 170 -9.38 -2.02 4.58
N VAL A 171 -9.53 -0.70 4.49
CA VAL A 171 -10.33 0.06 5.47
C VAL A 171 -11.78 -0.43 5.48
N GLN A 172 -12.39 -0.55 4.30
CA GLN A 172 -13.76 -1.06 4.17
C GLN A 172 -13.90 -2.52 4.62
N LEU A 173 -12.93 -3.39 4.30
CA LEU A 173 -12.88 -4.76 4.78
C LEU A 173 -12.82 -4.81 6.30
N GLY A 174 -12.01 -3.94 6.92
CA GLY A 174 -11.98 -3.77 8.36
C GLY A 174 -13.38 -3.53 8.93
N ASP A 175 -14.18 -2.66 8.33
CA ASP A 175 -15.54 -2.37 8.81
C ASP A 175 -16.54 -3.49 8.49
N LEU A 176 -16.41 -4.17 7.35
CA LEU A 176 -17.27 -5.29 6.94
C LEU A 176 -17.01 -6.57 7.76
N LEU A 177 -15.78 -6.74 8.24
CA LEU A 177 -15.31 -7.92 8.97
C LEU A 177 -15.17 -7.70 10.48
N LYS A 178 -15.36 -6.46 10.96
CA LYS A 178 -15.40 -6.14 12.40
C LYS A 178 -16.58 -6.83 13.12
N ASP A 179 -16.39 -6.91 14.42
CA ASP A 179 -16.78 -7.99 15.34
C ASP A 179 -18.29 -8.27 15.55
N ARG A 180 -18.53 -9.56 15.86
CA ARG A 180 -19.78 -10.28 16.15
C ARG A 180 -20.50 -9.80 17.42
N ALA A 181 -19.90 -8.91 18.20
CA ALA A 181 -20.49 -8.32 19.39
C ALA A 181 -21.51 -7.21 19.07
N THR A 182 -21.37 -6.52 17.93
CA THR A 182 -22.24 -5.39 17.55
C THR A 182 -22.91 -5.57 16.18
N ALA A 183 -22.35 -6.40 15.29
CA ALA A 183 -22.95 -6.74 13.99
C ALA A 183 -22.41 -8.08 13.45
N LYS A 184 -23.19 -8.79 12.63
CA LYS A 184 -22.69 -9.98 11.91
C LYS A 184 -21.75 -9.55 10.76
N PRO A 185 -20.58 -10.19 10.59
CA PRO A 185 -19.70 -9.94 9.45
C PRO A 185 -20.44 -10.09 8.12
N ASN A 186 -20.17 -9.21 7.16
CA ASN A 186 -20.77 -9.27 5.84
C ASN A 186 -19.80 -9.86 4.81
N MET A 187 -19.68 -11.18 4.83
CA MET A 187 -18.75 -11.92 3.96
C MET A 187 -19.05 -11.71 2.47
N GLY A 188 -20.32 -11.65 2.07
CA GLY A 188 -20.70 -11.44 0.67
C GLY A 188 -20.27 -10.07 0.12
N LYS A 189 -20.42 -9.00 0.91
CA LYS A 189 -19.91 -7.68 0.52
C LYS A 189 -18.38 -7.64 0.50
N ALA A 190 -17.72 -8.29 1.47
CA ALA A 190 -16.26 -8.38 1.51
C ALA A 190 -15.71 -9.12 0.29
N GLU A 191 -16.33 -10.25 -0.08
CA GLU A 191 -16.01 -11.00 -1.31
C GLU A 191 -16.18 -10.11 -2.56
N THR A 192 -17.33 -9.43 -2.68
CA THR A 192 -17.63 -8.54 -3.83
C THR A 192 -16.61 -7.43 -3.96
N LEU A 193 -16.19 -6.83 -2.84
CA LEU A 193 -15.18 -5.78 -2.82
C LEU A 193 -13.83 -6.28 -3.36
N ILE A 194 -13.37 -7.46 -2.94
CA ILE A 194 -12.10 -8.02 -3.43
C ILE A 194 -12.22 -8.43 -4.91
N ARG A 195 -13.36 -8.99 -5.35
CA ARG A 195 -13.58 -9.33 -6.77
C ARG A 195 -13.46 -8.09 -7.66
N LYS A 196 -14.10 -6.98 -7.28
CA LYS A 196 -13.99 -5.70 -8.01
C LYS A 196 -12.55 -5.20 -8.13
N LEU A 197 -11.72 -5.41 -7.11
CA LEU A 197 -10.30 -5.06 -7.20
C LEU A 197 -9.55 -5.92 -8.21
N PHE A 198 -9.79 -7.23 -8.25
CA PHE A 198 -9.17 -8.10 -9.26
C PHE A 198 -9.74 -7.89 -10.67
N GLU A 199 -10.99 -7.44 -10.80
CA GLU A 199 -11.55 -7.02 -12.10
C GLU A 199 -10.85 -5.75 -12.62
N LYS A 200 -10.64 -4.77 -11.73
CA LYS A 200 -9.94 -3.51 -12.07
C LYS A 200 -8.43 -3.70 -12.27
N TYR A 201 -7.82 -4.58 -11.49
CA TYR A 201 -6.38 -4.86 -11.45
C TYR A 201 -6.13 -6.38 -11.56
N PRO A 202 -6.29 -6.98 -12.75
CA PRO A 202 -6.17 -8.44 -12.94
C PRO A 202 -4.78 -8.97 -12.57
N ASP A 203 -3.76 -8.15 -12.80
CA ASP A 203 -2.34 -8.47 -12.59
C ASP A 203 -1.81 -7.99 -11.24
N VAL A 204 -2.68 -7.69 -10.26
CA VAL A 204 -2.23 -7.28 -8.91
C VAL A 204 -1.33 -8.36 -8.30
N ASP A 205 -0.09 -7.95 -8.01
CA ASP A 205 1.00 -8.78 -7.52
C ASP A 205 1.57 -8.21 -6.21
N GLY A 206 2.79 -8.61 -5.85
CA GLY A 206 3.48 -8.08 -4.68
C GLY A 206 2.73 -8.33 -3.37
N GLN A 207 2.89 -7.40 -2.43
CA GLN A 207 2.26 -7.54 -1.11
C GLN A 207 0.74 -7.37 -1.19
N GLU A 208 0.26 -6.47 -2.04
CA GLU A 208 -1.17 -6.20 -2.24
C GLU A 208 -1.89 -7.44 -2.77
N GLY A 209 -1.36 -8.09 -3.80
CA GLY A 209 -1.91 -9.32 -4.35
C GLY A 209 -1.90 -10.46 -3.34
N VAL A 210 -0.80 -10.60 -2.58
CA VAL A 210 -0.68 -11.59 -1.50
C VAL A 210 -1.74 -11.36 -0.42
N MET A 211 -1.94 -10.12 0.03
CA MET A 211 -2.95 -9.82 1.04
C MET A 211 -4.36 -10.08 0.52
N LEU A 212 -4.71 -9.57 -0.66
CA LEU A 212 -6.05 -9.75 -1.24
C LEU A 212 -6.39 -11.23 -1.47
N THR A 213 -5.44 -12.01 -1.99
CA THR A 213 -5.65 -13.46 -2.20
C THR A 213 -5.85 -14.21 -0.88
N ALA A 214 -5.05 -13.88 0.15
CA ALA A 214 -5.21 -14.46 1.48
C ALA A 214 -6.60 -14.12 2.09
N TYR A 215 -7.00 -12.84 2.07
CA TYR A 215 -8.32 -12.42 2.55
C TYR A 215 -9.46 -13.11 1.80
N MET A 216 -9.39 -13.17 0.47
CA MET A 216 -10.41 -13.83 -0.34
C MET A 216 -10.56 -15.30 0.02
N SER A 217 -9.45 -16.04 0.15
CA SER A 217 -9.50 -17.46 0.54
C SER A 217 -10.19 -17.67 1.89
N ASN A 218 -9.91 -16.83 2.89
CA ASN A 218 -10.54 -16.91 4.20
C ASN A 218 -12.04 -16.55 4.14
N ILE A 219 -12.40 -15.48 3.42
CA ILE A 219 -13.79 -15.04 3.26
C ILE A 219 -14.63 -16.12 2.57
N LEU A 220 -14.08 -16.80 1.56
CA LEU A 220 -14.78 -17.89 0.88
C LEU A 220 -14.93 -19.12 1.77
N ALA A 221 -13.89 -19.46 2.54
CA ALA A 221 -13.94 -20.58 3.48
C ALA A 221 -14.96 -20.37 4.61
N GLU A 222 -15.08 -19.15 5.14
CA GLU A 222 -16.12 -18.79 6.13
C GLU A 222 -17.54 -18.88 5.56
N GLN A 223 -17.69 -18.77 4.23
CA GLN A 223 -18.94 -18.99 3.52
C GLN A 223 -19.13 -20.44 3.06
N GLU A 224 -18.27 -21.35 3.52
CA GLU A 224 -18.25 -22.77 3.13
C GLU A 224 -18.00 -23.02 1.62
N LYS A 225 -17.53 -22.01 0.89
CA LYS A 225 -17.14 -22.08 -0.53
C LYS A 225 -15.72 -22.64 -0.68
N TYR A 226 -15.48 -23.83 -0.13
CA TYR A 226 -14.14 -24.40 0.03
C TYR A 226 -13.39 -24.61 -1.29
N THR A 227 -14.06 -25.04 -2.36
CA THR A 227 -13.43 -25.24 -3.67
C THR A 227 -12.88 -23.94 -4.25
N GLU A 228 -13.65 -22.84 -4.14
CA GLU A 228 -13.18 -21.53 -4.56
C GLU A 228 -12.05 -21.04 -3.67
N ALA A 229 -12.16 -21.21 -2.35
CA ALA A 229 -11.12 -20.84 -1.40
C ALA A 229 -9.76 -21.52 -1.72
N ILE A 230 -9.78 -22.80 -2.10
CA ILE A 230 -8.60 -23.55 -2.54
C ILE A 230 -7.98 -22.95 -3.80
N ALA A 231 -8.79 -22.56 -4.80
CA ALA A 231 -8.29 -21.92 -6.01
C ALA A 231 -7.54 -20.60 -5.69
N TRP A 232 -8.03 -19.84 -4.73
CA TRP A 232 -7.36 -18.63 -4.23
C TRP A 232 -6.07 -18.92 -3.46
N LEU A 233 -6.01 -20.00 -2.68
CA LEU A 233 -4.77 -20.45 -2.04
C LEU A 233 -3.72 -20.91 -3.06
N VAL A 234 -4.13 -21.57 -4.15
CA VAL A 234 -3.22 -21.90 -5.26
C VAL A 234 -2.68 -20.63 -5.92
N LYS A 235 -3.51 -19.59 -6.10
CA LYS A 235 -3.04 -18.28 -6.58
C LYS A 235 -2.05 -17.64 -5.59
N LEU A 236 -2.34 -17.68 -4.28
CA LEU A 236 -1.44 -17.19 -3.24
C LEU A 236 -0.05 -17.85 -3.29
N LYS A 237 0.00 -19.18 -3.51
CA LYS A 237 1.28 -19.91 -3.68
C LYS A 237 2.11 -19.38 -4.85
N LYS A 238 1.46 -19.06 -5.97
CA LYS A 238 2.13 -18.52 -7.15
C LYS A 238 2.69 -17.12 -6.90
N LEU A 239 1.94 -16.27 -6.19
CA LEU A 239 2.35 -14.91 -5.86
C LEU A 239 3.44 -14.85 -4.80
N ASN A 240 3.41 -15.76 -3.82
CA ASN A 240 4.38 -15.80 -2.73
C ASN A 240 4.79 -17.24 -2.41
N PRO A 241 5.89 -17.74 -3.02
CA PRO A 241 6.40 -19.09 -2.74
C PRO A 241 6.73 -19.33 -1.26
N ARG A 242 7.05 -18.30 -0.47
CA ARG A 242 7.28 -18.44 0.98
C ARG A 242 6.00 -18.77 1.75
N ALA A 243 4.84 -18.44 1.21
CA ALA A 243 3.54 -18.81 1.78
C ALA A 243 3.11 -20.25 1.41
N ALA A 244 3.90 -21.00 0.64
CA ALA A 244 3.51 -22.33 0.14
C ALA A 244 3.15 -23.32 1.25
N GLY A 245 3.97 -23.40 2.31
CA GLY A 245 3.69 -24.31 3.43
C GLY A 245 2.39 -23.97 4.18
N TYR A 246 2.10 -22.68 4.35
CA TYR A 246 0.82 -22.23 4.92
C TYR A 246 -0.34 -22.61 4.00
N ALA A 247 -0.23 -22.29 2.71
CA ALA A 247 -1.28 -22.56 1.73
C ALA A 247 -1.57 -24.07 1.61
N ASP A 248 -0.54 -24.92 1.57
CA ASP A 248 -0.71 -26.37 1.49
C ASP A 248 -1.42 -26.95 2.71
N LYS A 249 -1.14 -26.41 3.90
CA LYS A 249 -1.86 -26.80 5.11
C LYS A 249 -3.34 -26.42 5.02
N MET A 250 -3.64 -25.20 4.57
CA MET A 250 -5.02 -24.71 4.44
C MET A 250 -5.79 -25.43 3.34
N ILE A 251 -5.16 -25.75 2.21
CA ILE A 251 -5.76 -26.53 1.12
C ILE A 251 -6.23 -27.89 1.66
N LYS A 252 -5.35 -28.61 2.37
CA LYS A 252 -5.69 -29.91 2.98
C LYS A 252 -6.84 -29.81 3.98
N ASP A 253 -6.93 -28.74 4.75
CA ASP A 253 -8.04 -28.51 5.68
C ASP A 253 -9.37 -28.26 4.93
N PHE A 254 -9.33 -27.41 3.91
CA PHE A 254 -10.51 -27.07 3.11
C PHE A 254 -10.99 -28.24 2.25
N GLU A 255 -10.11 -29.09 1.74
CA GLU A 255 -10.48 -30.35 1.06
C GLU A 255 -11.29 -31.26 1.98
N LYS A 256 -10.81 -31.49 3.21
CA LYS A 256 -11.53 -32.29 4.22
C LYS A 256 -12.89 -31.69 4.58
N LYS A 257 -12.98 -30.37 4.70
CA LYS A 257 -14.25 -29.68 4.97
C LYS A 257 -15.23 -29.79 3.80
N ALA A 258 -14.74 -29.68 2.56
CA ALA A 258 -15.55 -29.85 1.37
C ALA A 258 -16.11 -31.28 1.24
N GLU A 259 -15.33 -32.30 1.59
CA GLU A 259 -15.79 -33.69 1.62
C GLU A 259 -16.91 -33.90 2.65
N LYS A 260 -16.70 -33.42 3.89
CA LYS A 260 -17.70 -33.52 4.96
C LYS A 260 -19.01 -32.81 4.62
N ALA A 261 -18.95 -31.64 3.98
CA ALA A 261 -20.13 -30.91 3.55
C ALA A 261 -20.95 -31.73 2.53
N LYS A 262 -20.29 -32.38 1.57
CA LYS A 262 -20.96 -33.27 0.59
C LYS A 262 -21.60 -34.49 1.24
N GLU A 263 -20.94 -35.10 2.23
CA GLU A 263 -21.50 -36.25 2.96
C GLU A 263 -22.72 -35.88 3.81
N GLY A 264 -22.71 -34.70 4.45
CA GLY A 264 -23.83 -34.16 5.21
C GLY A 264 -25.05 -33.88 4.32
N GLN A 265 -24.83 -33.31 3.13
CA GLN A 265 -25.88 -33.01 2.16
C GLN A 265 -26.55 -34.29 1.63
N LYS A 266 -25.75 -35.32 1.31
CA LYS A 266 -26.27 -36.65 0.90
C LYS A 266 -27.09 -37.34 1.99
N LYS A 267 -26.70 -37.21 3.27
CA LYS A 267 -27.45 -37.78 4.41
C LYS A 267 -28.75 -37.02 4.69
N GLY A 268 -28.77 -35.70 4.49
CA GLY A 268 -29.98 -34.88 4.62
C GLY A 268 -31.03 -35.17 3.53
N GLU A 269 -30.59 -35.34 2.28
CA GLU A 269 -31.48 -35.72 1.16
C GLU A 269 -32.07 -37.14 1.34
N ALA A 270 -31.26 -38.09 1.83
CA ALA A 270 -31.72 -39.46 2.10
C ALA A 270 -32.71 -39.57 3.28
N THR A 271 -32.70 -38.62 4.22
CA THR A 271 -33.62 -38.60 5.36
C THR A 271 -34.88 -37.78 5.10
N GLY A 272 -34.82 -36.74 4.26
CA GLY A 272 -36.00 -35.97 3.83
C GLY A 272 -36.91 -36.71 2.83
N ALA A 273 -36.38 -37.68 2.09
CA ALA A 273 -37.15 -38.54 1.19
C ALA A 273 -37.95 -39.66 1.92
N GLY A 274 -37.83 -39.76 3.24
CA GLY A 274 -38.44 -40.82 4.06
C GLY A 274 -39.70 -40.44 4.84
N THR A 275 -40.19 -39.19 4.73
CA THR A 275 -41.33 -38.68 5.53
C THR A 275 -42.60 -38.37 4.75
N ASP A 276 -42.64 -38.59 3.43
CA ASP A 276 -43.88 -38.61 2.65
C ASP A 276 -44.26 -40.05 2.29
N LYS A 277 -44.84 -40.77 3.27
CA LYS A 277 -45.73 -41.92 3.04
C LYS A 277 -46.47 -42.34 4.30
#